data_AF-A0A812IG53-F1
#
_entry.id   AF-A0A812IG53-F1
#
_cell.length_a   1.000
_cell.length_b   1.000
_cell.length_c   1.000
_cell.angle_alpha   90.00
_cell.angle_beta   90.00
_cell.angle_gamma   90.00
#
_symmetry.space_group_name_H-M   'P 1'
#
loop_
_entity.id
_entity.type
_entity.pdbx_description
1 polymer ?
#
loop_
_entity_poly.entity_id
_entity_poly.type
_entity_poly.pdbx_seq_one_letter_code
_entity_poly.pdbx_strand_id
1 'polypeptide(L)'
;MAAADEPRAMIEAFCKWCQEQSCDMSRVRIEQTSSGLGLLAAQDIIAGEIGLSVPVDALLTVTAAAKTEIGQTVLNSAAARNRRVSAQALMYIVMLDGWHNPASKWHSYLRLIPATHNDPLWWTDSERQERLAGTQLFHEAARHMAQLRDVYDSLFPALSQELPSVFPAERYTFQAFLWARSSLSSRCFSNKQLATWLHGDSHELPELPALETEEKGLVNDCPAALCPFLDMTNHNPETWLFSIKSH
;
A
#
# COMPACT_ATOMS: atom_id res chain seq x y z
N MET A 1 -0.76 27.10 15.89
CA MET A 1 0.31 27.11 14.87
C MET A 1 0.89 25.73 14.59
N ALA A 2 1.03 24.81 15.57
CA ALA A 2 1.66 23.49 15.36
C ALA A 2 0.95 22.50 14.39
N ALA A 3 -0.38 22.55 14.23
CA ALA A 3 -1.11 21.57 13.40
C ALA A 3 -0.95 21.78 11.88
N ALA A 4 -0.52 22.95 11.42
CA ALA A 4 -0.28 23.23 9.99
C ALA A 4 1.13 22.80 9.54
N ASP A 5 2.08 22.64 10.48
CA ASP A 5 3.46 22.28 10.19
C ASP A 5 3.66 20.76 10.02
N GLU A 6 2.79 19.95 10.65
CA GLU A 6 2.89 18.49 10.62
C GLU A 6 2.67 17.87 9.22
N PRO A 7 1.64 18.27 8.44
CA PRO A 7 1.49 17.79 7.06
C PRO A 7 2.66 18.21 6.16
N ARG A 8 3.17 19.44 6.34
CA ARG A 8 4.28 19.96 5.55
C ARG A 8 5.57 19.18 5.81
N ALA A 9 5.91 18.94 7.08
CA ALA A 9 7.10 18.17 7.43
C ALA A 9 7.05 16.73 6.90
N MET A 10 5.87 16.10 6.92
CA MET A 10 5.69 14.76 6.34
C MET A 10 5.87 14.76 4.82
N ILE A 11 5.34 15.77 4.11
CA ILE A 11 5.54 15.92 2.67
C ILE A 11 7.03 16.14 2.34
N GLU A 12 7.71 17.01 3.08
CA GLU A 12 9.14 17.27 2.88
C GLU A 12 9.99 16.00 3.12
N ALA A 13 9.68 15.23 4.16
CA ALA A 13 10.34 13.95 4.43
C ALA A 13 10.11 12.91 3.32
N PHE A 14 8.91 12.87 2.74
CA PHE A 14 8.61 11.99 1.61
C PHE A 14 9.26 12.43 0.31
N CYS A 15 9.28 13.73 -0.01
CA CYS A 15 9.99 14.25 -1.17
C CYS A 15 11.48 13.93 -1.11
N LYS A 16 12.10 14.05 0.08
CA LYS A 16 13.48 13.63 0.31
C LYS A 16 13.67 12.13 0.05
N TRP A 17 12.77 11.30 0.58
CA TRP A 17 12.80 9.86 0.33
C TRP A 17 12.69 9.54 -1.16
N CYS A 18 11.80 10.20 -1.92
CA CYS A 18 11.69 10.02 -3.36
C CYS A 18 13.00 10.33 -4.09
N GLN A 19 13.71 11.39 -3.70
CA GLN A 19 15.02 11.72 -4.27
C GLN A 19 16.05 10.62 -3.96
N GLU A 20 16.07 10.10 -2.74
CA GLU A 20 16.94 8.98 -2.35
C GLU A 20 16.62 7.69 -3.11
N GLN A 21 15.34 7.48 -3.48
CA GLN A 21 14.90 6.38 -4.33
C GLN A 21 15.05 6.65 -5.83
N SER A 22 15.68 7.76 -6.24
CA SER A 22 15.86 8.15 -7.64
C SER A 22 14.55 8.33 -8.42
N CYS A 23 13.47 8.74 -7.75
CA CYS A 23 12.25 9.16 -8.44
C CYS A 23 12.46 10.51 -9.15
N ASP A 24 12.01 10.62 -10.40
CA ASP A 24 11.94 11.91 -11.10
C ASP A 24 10.59 12.57 -10.83
N MET A 25 10.65 13.63 -10.03
CA MET A 25 9.52 14.48 -9.63
C MET A 25 9.71 15.93 -10.08
N SER A 26 10.63 16.20 -11.00
CA SER A 26 11.02 17.57 -11.40
C SER A 26 9.87 18.40 -11.98
N ARG A 27 8.84 17.74 -12.52
CA ARG A 27 7.71 18.38 -13.22
C ARG A 27 6.42 18.43 -12.40
N VAL A 28 6.44 17.93 -11.17
CA VAL A 28 5.25 17.77 -10.34
C VAL A 28 5.52 18.13 -8.89
N ARG A 29 4.46 18.44 -8.15
CA ARG A 29 4.52 18.80 -6.73
C ARG A 29 3.33 18.22 -5.97
N ILE A 30 3.54 17.88 -4.71
CA ILE A 30 2.48 17.41 -3.81
C ILE A 30 1.86 18.62 -3.13
N GLU A 31 0.53 18.74 -3.19
CA GLU A 31 -0.21 19.78 -2.50
C GLU A 31 -1.46 19.24 -1.80
N GLN A 32 -1.94 19.99 -0.80
CA GLN A 32 -3.23 19.73 -0.18
C GLN A 32 -4.35 20.18 -1.13
N THR A 33 -5.24 19.26 -1.47
CA THR A 33 -6.43 19.47 -2.31
C THR A 33 -7.72 19.28 -1.50
N SER A 34 -8.87 19.51 -2.14
CA SER A 34 -10.20 19.22 -1.56
C SER A 34 -10.43 17.73 -1.26
N SER A 35 -9.66 16.83 -1.88
CA SER A 35 -9.77 15.38 -1.70
C SER A 35 -8.62 14.77 -0.89
N GLY A 36 -7.82 15.59 -0.21
CA GLY A 36 -6.60 15.15 0.48
C GLY A 36 -5.34 15.59 -0.26
N LEU A 37 -4.21 14.96 0.00
CA LEU A 37 -2.98 15.20 -0.75
C LEU A 37 -3.17 14.79 -2.22
N GLY A 38 -2.67 15.60 -3.13
CA GLY A 38 -2.74 15.34 -4.57
C GLY A 38 -1.46 15.78 -5.28
N LEU A 39 -1.24 15.18 -6.45
CA LEU A 39 -0.14 15.53 -7.34
C LEU A 39 -0.58 16.58 -8.37
N LEU A 40 0.11 17.72 -8.40
CA LEU A 40 -0.14 18.81 -9.36
C LEU A 40 1.08 19.01 -10.26
N ALA A 41 0.85 19.46 -11.48
CA ALA A 41 1.93 19.89 -12.36
C ALA A 41 2.65 21.12 -11.77
N ALA A 42 3.97 21.10 -11.78
CA ALA A 42 4.82 22.23 -11.40
C ALA A 42 5.20 23.11 -12.61
N GLN A 43 4.98 22.59 -13.81
CA GLN A 43 5.21 23.23 -15.10
C GLN A 43 4.30 22.57 -16.15
N ASP A 44 4.21 23.15 -17.35
CA ASP A 44 3.46 22.53 -18.44
C ASP A 44 4.07 21.17 -18.81
N ILE A 45 3.20 20.16 -18.96
CA ILE A 45 3.55 18.81 -19.39
C ILE A 45 2.73 18.53 -20.65
N ILE A 46 3.42 18.32 -21.78
CA ILE A 46 2.75 18.08 -23.05
C ILE A 46 2.36 16.59 -23.14
N ALA A 47 1.24 16.30 -23.80
CA ALA A 47 0.82 14.92 -24.03
C ALA A 47 1.94 14.10 -24.70
N GLY A 48 2.24 12.93 -24.14
CA GLY A 48 3.35 12.08 -24.57
C GLY A 48 4.69 12.33 -23.86
N GLU A 49 4.81 13.42 -23.09
CA GLU A 49 5.98 13.62 -22.23
C GLU A 49 5.86 12.83 -20.91
N ILE A 50 7.02 12.48 -20.37
CA ILE A 50 7.11 11.87 -19.04
C ILE A 50 6.98 12.98 -18.00
N GLY A 51 5.87 12.97 -17.27
CA GLY A 51 5.66 13.86 -16.12
C GLY A 51 6.30 13.39 -14.82
N LEU A 52 6.56 12.08 -14.70
CA LEU A 52 7.01 11.40 -13.48
C LEU A 52 7.68 10.07 -13.87
N SER A 53 8.72 9.68 -13.14
CA SER A 53 9.27 8.31 -13.16
C SER A 53 9.52 7.79 -11.74
N VAL A 54 9.14 6.54 -11.47
CA VAL A 54 9.37 5.85 -10.20
C VAL A 54 10.14 4.55 -10.47
N PRO A 55 11.33 4.32 -9.89
CA PRO A 55 12.05 3.06 -10.08
C PRO A 55 11.31 1.87 -9.48
N VAL A 56 11.41 0.70 -10.11
CA VAL A 56 10.76 -0.55 -9.65
C VAL A 56 11.10 -0.86 -8.19
N ASP A 57 12.34 -0.63 -7.78
CA ASP A 57 12.81 -0.89 -6.42
C ASP A 57 12.13 0.00 -5.37
N ALA A 58 11.55 1.14 -5.77
CA ALA A 58 10.81 2.02 -4.86
C ALA A 58 9.41 1.47 -4.54
N LEU A 59 8.86 0.58 -5.37
CA LEU A 59 7.53 -0.01 -5.16
C LEU A 59 7.53 -0.92 -3.93
N LEU A 60 6.43 -0.90 -3.18
CA LEU A 60 6.15 -1.93 -2.19
C LEU A 60 5.36 -3.06 -2.86
N THR A 61 6.10 -4.05 -3.34
CA THR A 61 5.56 -5.30 -3.91
C THR A 61 5.54 -6.41 -2.86
N VAL A 62 4.80 -7.49 -3.11
CA VAL A 62 4.84 -8.68 -2.23
C VAL A 62 6.26 -9.23 -2.12
N THR A 63 7.02 -9.25 -3.21
CA THR A 63 8.42 -9.73 -3.20
C THR A 63 9.32 -8.83 -2.35
N ALA A 64 9.15 -7.50 -2.46
CA ALA A 64 9.89 -6.56 -1.62
C ALA A 64 9.49 -6.70 -0.14
N ALA A 65 8.18 -6.80 0.14
CA ALA A 65 7.62 -7.03 1.47
C ALA A 65 8.19 -8.31 2.10
N ALA A 66 8.24 -9.41 1.36
CA ALA A 66 8.80 -10.67 1.83
C ALA A 66 10.27 -10.57 2.20
N LYS A 67 11.07 -9.72 1.52
CA LYS A 67 12.50 -9.53 1.79
C LYS A 67 12.81 -8.63 2.99
N THR A 68 11.82 -7.90 3.51
CA THR A 68 12.00 -7.06 4.71
C THR A 68 12.29 -7.90 5.96
N GLU A 69 12.89 -7.29 6.98
CA GLU A 69 13.12 -7.94 8.28
C GLU A 69 11.80 -8.42 8.91
N ILE A 70 10.77 -7.56 8.95
CA ILE A 70 9.45 -7.93 9.46
C ILE A 70 8.80 -9.03 8.62
N GLY A 71 8.95 -8.97 7.30
CA GLY A 71 8.41 -9.98 6.39
C GLY A 71 9.06 -11.35 6.57
N GLN A 72 10.39 -11.41 6.65
CA GLN A 72 11.10 -12.64 6.99
C GLN A 72 10.74 -13.13 8.39
N THR A 73 10.52 -12.23 9.35
CA THR A 73 10.11 -12.60 10.71
C THR A 73 8.73 -13.29 10.70
N VAL A 74 7.75 -12.74 9.97
CA VAL A 74 6.44 -13.40 9.79
C VAL A 74 6.61 -14.77 9.15
N LEU A 75 7.31 -14.85 8.02
CA LEU A 75 7.47 -16.09 7.24
C LEU A 75 8.21 -17.19 8.00
N ASN A 76 9.12 -16.83 8.92
CA ASN A 76 9.88 -17.79 9.72
C ASN A 76 9.26 -18.10 11.09
N SER A 77 8.18 -17.40 11.49
CA SER A 77 7.49 -17.64 12.76
C SER A 77 6.88 -19.05 12.84
N ALA A 78 6.77 -19.59 14.05
CA ALA A 78 6.08 -20.86 14.28
C ALA A 78 4.60 -20.77 13.88
N ALA A 79 3.97 -19.60 14.06
CA ALA A 79 2.63 -19.31 13.59
C ALA A 79 2.47 -19.50 12.06
N ALA A 80 3.49 -19.11 11.27
CA ALA A 80 3.53 -19.30 9.82
C ALA A 80 3.99 -20.69 9.39
N ARG A 81 4.87 -21.38 10.14
CA ARG A 81 5.38 -22.70 9.70
C ARG A 81 4.29 -23.76 9.53
N ASN A 82 3.20 -23.64 10.28
CA ASN A 82 2.08 -24.60 10.22
C ASN A 82 0.93 -24.14 9.30
N ARG A 83 1.03 -22.96 8.69
CA ARG A 83 -0.06 -22.33 7.93
C ARG A 83 0.49 -21.54 6.76
N ARG A 84 -0.08 -21.71 5.57
CA ARG A 84 0.34 -20.86 4.46
C ARG A 84 -0.05 -19.40 4.74
N VAL A 85 0.92 -18.49 4.69
CA VAL A 85 0.71 -17.06 4.93
C VAL A 85 0.14 -16.42 3.67
N SER A 86 -0.93 -15.64 3.80
CA SER A 86 -1.45 -14.83 2.69
C SER A 86 -0.47 -13.70 2.33
N ALA A 87 -0.20 -13.51 1.04
CA ALA A 87 0.59 -12.38 0.56
C ALA A 87 -0.09 -11.04 0.89
N GLN A 88 -1.42 -10.97 0.86
CA GLN A 88 -2.14 -9.78 1.30
C GLN A 88 -1.90 -9.50 2.79
N ALA A 89 -1.98 -10.53 3.63
CA ALA A 89 -1.73 -10.37 5.06
C ALA A 89 -0.29 -9.94 5.36
N LEU A 90 0.69 -10.46 4.62
CA LEU A 90 2.08 -10.05 4.69
C LEU A 90 2.26 -8.57 4.32
N MET A 91 1.62 -8.13 3.23
CA MET A 91 1.59 -6.71 2.83
C MET A 91 1.01 -5.84 3.94
N TYR A 92 -0.09 -6.26 4.57
CA TYR A 92 -0.70 -5.51 5.67
C TYR A 92 0.26 -5.36 6.86
N ILE A 93 0.94 -6.43 7.26
CA ILE A 93 1.92 -6.39 8.35
C ILE A 93 3.09 -5.46 8.01
N VAL A 94 3.64 -5.54 6.80
CA VAL A 94 4.76 -4.66 6.37
C VAL A 94 4.33 -3.19 6.33
N MET A 95 3.10 -2.90 5.90
CA MET A 95 2.55 -1.54 5.95
C MET A 95 2.38 -1.03 7.39
N LEU A 96 1.93 -1.88 8.31
CA LEU A 96 1.79 -1.53 9.72
C LEU A 96 3.14 -1.31 10.40
N ASP A 97 4.11 -2.18 10.17
CA ASP A 97 5.47 -1.98 10.64
C ASP A 97 6.02 -0.67 10.07
N GLY A 98 5.95 -0.49 8.75
CA GLY A 98 6.47 0.70 8.10
C GLY A 98 5.81 2.00 8.55
N TRP A 99 4.54 1.98 8.94
CA TRP A 99 3.88 3.14 9.55
C TRP A 99 4.50 3.53 10.89
N HIS A 100 4.94 2.57 11.70
CA HIS A 100 5.47 2.79 13.05
C HIS A 100 6.99 2.80 13.16
N ASN A 101 7.70 2.21 12.19
CA ASN A 101 9.13 1.97 12.22
C ASN A 101 9.87 2.97 11.31
N PRO A 102 10.57 3.98 11.88
CA PRO A 102 11.29 4.97 11.08
C PRO A 102 12.45 4.39 10.26
N ALA A 103 12.92 3.18 10.57
CA ALA A 103 13.95 2.49 9.78
C ALA A 103 13.37 1.76 8.56
N SER A 104 12.04 1.63 8.46
CA SER A 104 11.41 1.03 7.28
C SER A 104 11.66 1.88 6.06
N LYS A 105 12.05 1.21 4.95
CA LYS A 105 12.24 1.85 3.65
C LYS A 105 11.03 2.69 3.26
N TRP A 106 9.81 2.25 3.54
CA TRP A 106 8.60 2.95 3.09
C TRP A 106 7.99 3.86 4.17
N HIS A 107 8.71 4.16 5.27
CA HIS A 107 8.15 4.93 6.39
C HIS A 107 7.57 6.28 5.96
N SER A 108 8.37 7.12 5.28
CA SER A 108 7.95 8.45 4.83
C SER A 108 6.75 8.41 3.88
N TYR A 109 6.67 7.37 3.04
CA TYR A 109 5.52 7.15 2.16
C TYR A 109 4.28 6.76 2.95
N LEU A 110 4.39 5.73 3.80
CA LEU A 110 3.26 5.19 4.53
C LEU A 110 2.66 6.26 5.45
N ARG A 111 3.48 7.10 6.07
CA ARG A 111 3.03 8.22 6.92
C ARG A 111 2.18 9.28 6.20
N LEU A 112 2.18 9.33 4.88
CA LEU A 112 1.31 10.21 4.09
C LEU A 112 -0.05 9.60 3.76
N ILE A 113 -0.23 8.29 3.94
CA ILE A 113 -1.53 7.65 3.75
C ILE A 113 -2.47 8.16 4.85
N PRO A 114 -3.74 8.51 4.55
CA PRO A 114 -4.71 8.91 5.54
C PRO A 114 -4.87 7.87 6.66
N ALA A 115 -4.98 8.34 7.90
CA ALA A 115 -5.19 7.47 9.07
C ALA A 115 -6.58 6.82 9.11
N THR A 116 -7.54 7.37 8.37
CA THR A 116 -8.91 6.86 8.25
C THR A 116 -9.34 6.82 6.79
N HIS A 117 -10.30 5.96 6.50
CA HIS A 117 -10.89 5.80 5.16
C HIS A 117 -12.40 5.96 5.22
N ASN A 118 -13.00 6.25 4.06
CA ASN A 118 -14.43 6.46 3.92
C ASN A 118 -15.15 5.30 3.22
N ASP A 119 -14.52 4.13 3.13
CA ASP A 119 -15.13 2.95 2.51
C ASP A 119 -16.15 2.29 3.46
N PRO A 120 -17.11 1.50 2.94
CA PRO A 120 -18.19 0.92 3.74
C PRO A 120 -17.76 0.07 4.93
N LEU A 121 -16.53 -0.44 4.98
CA LEU A 121 -16.05 -1.24 6.10
C LEU A 121 -15.76 -0.37 7.34
N TRP A 122 -15.54 0.93 7.14
CA TRP A 122 -15.29 1.92 8.21
C TRP A 122 -16.56 2.52 8.80
N TRP A 123 -17.70 2.32 8.14
CA TRP A 123 -18.97 2.84 8.60
C TRP A 123 -19.50 2.04 9.79
N THR A 124 -20.37 2.65 10.57
CA THR A 124 -21.16 1.94 11.57
C THR A 124 -22.19 1.02 10.90
N ASP A 125 -22.70 0.03 11.63
CA ASP A 125 -23.78 -0.82 11.12
C ASP A 125 -25.02 -0.01 10.74
N SER A 126 -25.33 1.04 11.50
CA SER A 126 -26.43 1.96 11.19
C SER A 126 -26.23 2.68 9.86
N GLU A 127 -25.04 3.24 9.61
CA GLU A 127 -24.74 3.94 8.36
C GLU A 127 -24.76 2.99 7.15
N ARG A 128 -24.22 1.77 7.30
CA ARG A 128 -24.32 0.75 6.25
C ARG A 128 -25.78 0.39 5.97
N GLN A 129 -26.58 0.18 7.01
CA GLN A 129 -28.00 -0.15 6.86
C GLN A 129 -28.77 0.99 6.19
N GLU A 130 -28.57 2.23 6.62
CA GLU A 130 -29.26 3.39 6.05
C GLU A 130 -28.89 3.63 4.58
N ARG A 131 -27.60 3.51 4.23
CA ARG A 131 -27.09 3.94 2.92
C ARG A 131 -27.02 2.83 1.88
N LEU A 132 -26.89 1.58 2.31
CA LEU A 132 -26.62 0.44 1.42
C LEU A 132 -27.69 -0.66 1.47
N ALA A 133 -28.67 -0.62 2.39
CA ALA A 133 -29.68 -1.67 2.47
C ALA A 133 -30.38 -1.88 1.11
N GLY A 134 -30.55 -3.16 0.75
CA GLY A 134 -31.12 -3.56 -0.54
C GLY A 134 -30.12 -3.54 -1.71
N THR A 135 -28.87 -3.15 -1.48
CA THR A 135 -27.81 -3.25 -2.49
C THR A 135 -26.94 -4.48 -2.28
N GLN A 136 -26.31 -4.97 -3.35
CA GLN A 136 -25.29 -6.01 -3.27
C GLN A 136 -24.09 -5.58 -2.42
N LEU A 137 -23.74 -4.29 -2.44
CA LEU A 137 -22.61 -3.72 -1.70
C LEU A 137 -22.77 -3.89 -0.17
N PHE A 138 -24.01 -3.88 0.35
CA PHE A 138 -24.27 -4.16 1.77
C PHE A 138 -23.80 -5.56 2.18
N HIS A 139 -24.17 -6.57 1.39
CA HIS A 139 -23.77 -7.95 1.65
C HIS A 139 -22.27 -8.18 1.42
N GLU A 140 -21.69 -7.50 0.43
CA GLU A 140 -20.26 -7.56 0.15
C GLU A 140 -19.41 -6.94 1.25
N ALA A 141 -19.82 -5.79 1.80
CA ALA A 141 -19.12 -5.15 2.92
C ALA A 141 -19.06 -6.09 4.14
N ALA A 142 -20.18 -6.72 4.50
CA ALA A 142 -20.22 -7.69 5.61
C ALA A 142 -19.32 -8.91 5.34
N ARG A 143 -19.36 -9.46 4.12
CA ARG A 143 -18.51 -10.59 3.73
C ARG A 143 -17.02 -10.23 3.77
N HIS A 144 -16.65 -9.08 3.22
CA HIS A 144 -15.28 -8.59 3.23
C HIS A 144 -14.75 -8.32 4.63
N MET A 145 -15.60 -7.87 5.55
CA MET A 145 -15.25 -7.67 6.95
C MET A 145 -15.01 -9.00 7.67
N ALA A 146 -15.88 -9.99 7.46
CA ALA A 146 -15.70 -11.33 8.00
C ALA A 146 -14.42 -12.00 7.47
N GLN A 147 -14.18 -11.94 6.16
CA GLN A 147 -12.95 -12.47 5.54
C GLN A 147 -11.70 -11.80 6.10
N LEU A 148 -11.71 -10.47 6.26
CA LEU A 148 -10.60 -9.75 6.87
C LEU A 148 -10.36 -10.19 8.32
N ARG A 149 -11.45 -10.42 9.07
CA ARG A 149 -11.38 -10.92 10.45
C ARG A 149 -10.77 -12.31 10.53
N ASP A 150 -11.16 -13.23 9.64
CA ASP A 150 -10.60 -14.58 9.58
C ASP A 150 -9.10 -14.54 9.29
N VAL A 151 -8.66 -13.68 8.37
CA VAL A 151 -7.23 -13.49 8.07
C VAL A 151 -6.48 -12.92 9.29
N TYR A 152 -7.04 -11.92 9.95
CA TYR A 152 -6.44 -11.36 11.17
C TYR A 152 -6.31 -12.41 12.28
N ASP A 153 -7.38 -13.16 12.57
CA ASP A 153 -7.42 -14.19 13.63
C ASP A 153 -6.53 -15.41 13.31
N SER A 154 -6.18 -15.59 12.03
CA SER A 154 -5.21 -16.61 11.63
C SER A 154 -3.77 -16.30 12.08
N LEU A 155 -3.46 -15.02 12.35
CA LEU A 155 -2.12 -14.50 12.65
C LEU A 155 -2.03 -13.95 14.08
N PHE A 156 -3.07 -13.26 14.55
CA PHE A 156 -3.13 -12.63 15.87
C PHE A 156 -4.17 -13.32 16.74
N PRO A 157 -3.87 -13.60 18.02
CA PRO A 157 -2.74 -13.09 18.79
C PRO A 157 -1.45 -13.94 18.68
N ALA A 158 -1.41 -14.99 17.86
CA ALA A 158 -0.29 -15.94 17.84
C ALA A 158 1.08 -15.26 17.61
N LEU A 159 1.20 -14.37 16.62
CA LEU A 159 2.43 -13.60 16.37
C LEU A 159 2.80 -12.69 17.55
N SER A 160 1.83 -12.01 18.16
CA SER A 160 2.06 -11.16 19.34
C SER A 160 2.47 -11.95 20.58
N GLN A 161 2.01 -13.20 20.71
CA GLN A 161 2.42 -14.09 21.81
C GLN A 161 3.80 -14.69 21.58
N GLU A 162 4.12 -15.04 20.34
CA GLU A 162 5.42 -15.61 19.96
C GLU A 162 6.54 -14.55 20.02
N LEU A 163 6.27 -13.34 19.51
CA LEU A 163 7.26 -12.29 19.30
C LEU A 163 6.72 -10.92 19.76
N PRO A 164 6.45 -10.71 21.06
CA PRO A 164 5.78 -9.51 21.59
C PRO A 164 6.56 -8.21 21.38
N SER A 165 7.90 -8.26 21.29
CA SER A 165 8.73 -7.08 20.99
C SER A 165 8.61 -6.62 19.54
N VAL A 166 8.34 -7.55 18.62
CA VAL A 166 8.21 -7.30 17.18
C VAL A 166 6.75 -6.98 16.83
N PHE A 167 5.81 -7.71 17.45
CA PHE A 167 4.37 -7.57 17.22
C PHE A 167 3.61 -7.16 18.50
N PRO A 168 3.88 -5.96 19.07
CA PRO A 168 3.13 -5.48 20.23
C PRO A 168 1.64 -5.38 19.89
N ALA A 169 0.80 -5.99 20.74
CA ALA A 169 -0.63 -6.16 20.48
C ALA A 169 -1.38 -4.82 20.28
N GLU A 170 -0.88 -3.75 20.88
CA GLU A 170 -1.45 -2.41 20.79
C GLU A 170 -1.28 -1.78 19.39
N ARG A 171 -0.29 -2.24 18.61
CA ARG A 171 -0.04 -1.77 17.24
C ARG A 171 -0.70 -2.65 16.18
N TYR A 172 -0.77 -3.96 16.44
CA TYR A 172 -1.32 -4.94 15.52
C TYR A 172 -2.76 -5.30 15.89
N THR A 173 -3.61 -4.28 16.04
CA THR A 173 -5.04 -4.46 16.32
C THR A 173 -5.81 -4.77 15.04
N PHE A 174 -7.03 -5.30 15.17
CA PHE A 174 -7.90 -5.50 14.03
C PHE A 174 -8.22 -4.20 13.28
N GLN A 175 -8.32 -3.07 13.99
CA GLN A 175 -8.57 -1.76 13.37
C GLN A 175 -7.35 -1.27 12.57
N ALA A 176 -6.13 -1.51 13.05
CA ALA A 176 -4.91 -1.26 12.29
C ALA A 176 -4.86 -2.15 11.04
N PHE A 177 -5.26 -3.42 11.16
CA PHE A 177 -5.34 -4.34 10.02
C PHE A 177 -6.36 -3.89 8.97
N LEU A 178 -7.53 -3.37 9.41
CA LEU A 178 -8.52 -2.73 8.54
C LEU A 178 -7.95 -1.50 7.83
N TRP A 179 -7.17 -0.67 8.52
CA TRP A 179 -6.44 0.42 7.89
C TRP A 179 -5.51 -0.07 6.79
N ALA A 180 -4.69 -1.09 7.04
CA ALA A 180 -3.77 -1.59 6.02
C ALA A 180 -4.51 -2.14 4.80
N ARG A 181 -5.62 -2.88 5.01
CA ARG A 181 -6.49 -3.38 3.93
C ARG A 181 -7.10 -2.26 3.09
N SER A 182 -7.71 -1.27 3.72
CA SER A 182 -8.34 -0.15 3.00
C SER A 182 -7.30 0.73 2.31
N SER A 183 -6.14 0.93 2.94
CA SER A 183 -4.99 1.64 2.35
C SER A 183 -4.48 0.96 1.10
N LEU A 184 -4.27 -0.37 1.14
CA LEU A 184 -3.85 -1.15 -0.02
C LEU A 184 -4.92 -1.11 -1.12
N SER A 185 -6.18 -1.42 -0.78
CA SER A 185 -7.27 -1.53 -1.75
C SER A 185 -7.56 -0.23 -2.52
N SER A 186 -7.27 0.92 -1.95
CA SER A 186 -7.53 2.23 -2.57
C SER A 186 -6.36 2.79 -3.37
N ARG A 187 -5.15 2.20 -3.24
CA ARG A 187 -3.90 2.75 -3.79
C ARG A 187 -3.09 1.75 -4.61
N CYS A 188 -3.43 0.46 -4.56
CA CYS A 188 -2.65 -0.55 -5.24
C CYS A 188 -2.89 -0.56 -6.75
N PHE A 189 -1.83 -0.88 -7.49
CA PHE A 189 -1.91 -1.20 -8.91
C PHE A 189 -1.72 -2.69 -9.08
N SER A 190 -2.51 -3.29 -9.98
CA SER A 190 -2.33 -4.70 -10.28
C SER A 190 -0.99 -4.94 -10.98
N ASN A 191 -0.38 -6.10 -10.76
CA ASN A 191 0.85 -6.50 -11.44
C ASN A 191 0.71 -6.42 -12.97
N LYS A 192 -0.50 -6.70 -13.49
CA LYS A 192 -0.82 -6.57 -14.92
C LYS A 192 -0.74 -5.12 -15.39
N GLN A 193 -1.28 -4.17 -14.64
CA GLN A 193 -1.19 -2.74 -14.97
C GLN A 193 0.26 -2.25 -14.90
N LEU A 194 0.98 -2.64 -13.85
CA LEU A 194 2.39 -2.27 -13.67
C LEU A 194 3.27 -2.81 -14.81
N ALA A 195 3.05 -4.07 -15.23
CA ALA A 195 3.72 -4.62 -16.40
C ALA A 195 3.49 -3.73 -17.62
N THR A 196 2.25 -3.42 -17.98
CA THR A 196 1.95 -2.53 -19.12
C THR A 196 2.72 -1.20 -19.07
N TRP A 197 2.90 -0.61 -17.89
CA TRP A 197 3.62 0.66 -17.74
C TRP A 197 5.13 0.55 -17.80
N LEU A 198 5.68 -0.59 -17.37
CA LEU A 198 7.12 -0.87 -17.37
C LEU A 198 7.70 -1.05 -18.77
N HIS A 199 6.86 -1.37 -19.75
CA HIS A 199 7.33 -1.83 -21.07
C HIS A 199 7.33 -0.75 -22.13
N GLY A 200 6.56 0.35 -21.98
CA GLY A 200 6.27 1.21 -23.12
C GLY A 200 5.85 0.37 -24.35
N ASP A 201 5.97 0.89 -25.58
CA ASP A 201 5.70 0.09 -26.79
C ASP A 201 6.74 -1.04 -27.06
N SER A 202 7.60 -1.39 -26.10
CA SER A 202 8.62 -2.43 -26.28
C SER A 202 8.11 -3.81 -25.86
N HIS A 203 8.43 -4.83 -26.66
CA HIS A 203 7.89 -6.20 -26.57
C HIS A 203 8.58 -7.11 -25.54
N GLU A 204 9.55 -6.63 -24.76
CA GLU A 204 10.24 -7.42 -23.74
C GLU A 204 9.90 -6.91 -22.35
N LEU A 205 9.38 -7.81 -21.50
CA LEU A 205 8.90 -7.47 -20.17
C LEU A 205 10.07 -7.43 -19.17
N PRO A 206 10.45 -6.29 -18.53
CA PRO A 206 11.07 -6.33 -17.21
C PRO A 206 10.12 -7.03 -16.23
N GLU A 207 10.47 -8.25 -15.87
CA GLU A 207 9.70 -9.04 -14.92
C GLU A 207 9.73 -8.35 -13.55
N LEU A 208 8.55 -8.05 -13.00
CA LEU A 208 8.44 -7.82 -11.57
C LEU A 208 9.08 -9.03 -10.88
N PRO A 209 9.94 -8.83 -9.86
CA PRO A 209 10.64 -9.92 -9.21
C PRO A 209 9.65 -11.03 -8.85
N ALA A 210 9.75 -12.17 -9.53
CA ALA A 210 8.87 -13.30 -9.27
C ALA A 210 9.07 -13.73 -7.81
N LEU A 211 7.96 -13.97 -7.11
CA LEU A 211 8.02 -14.69 -5.86
C LEU A 211 8.42 -16.13 -6.20
N GLU A 212 9.59 -16.56 -5.76
CA GLU A 212 9.92 -17.99 -5.69
C GLU A 212 9.02 -18.61 -4.60
N THR A 213 7.77 -18.91 -4.98
CA THR A 213 6.64 -19.06 -4.05
C THR A 213 6.58 -20.38 -3.29
N GLU A 214 7.27 -21.43 -3.73
CA GLU A 214 7.01 -22.76 -3.17
C GLU A 214 7.85 -23.09 -1.92
N GLU A 215 8.98 -22.41 -1.68
CA GLU A 215 9.91 -22.80 -0.60
C GLU A 215 9.56 -22.26 0.80
N LYS A 216 8.68 -21.25 0.94
CA LYS A 216 8.45 -20.55 2.23
C LYS A 216 6.99 -20.49 2.72
N GLY A 217 6.07 -21.25 2.11
CA GLY A 217 4.68 -21.30 2.58
C GLY A 217 3.87 -20.00 2.37
N LEU A 218 4.28 -19.13 1.45
CA LEU A 218 3.54 -17.91 1.09
C LEU A 218 2.53 -18.19 -0.04
N VAL A 219 1.25 -17.89 0.17
CA VAL A 219 0.22 -17.93 -0.86
C VAL A 219 0.26 -16.63 -1.64
N ASN A 220 0.49 -16.70 -2.96
CA ASN A 220 0.42 -15.54 -3.83
C ASN A 220 -1.04 -15.19 -4.17
N ASP A 221 -1.72 -14.55 -3.22
CA ASP A 221 -3.10 -14.07 -3.33
C ASP A 221 -3.20 -12.53 -3.45
N CYS A 222 -2.07 -11.85 -3.66
CA CYS A 222 -1.97 -10.40 -3.77
C CYS A 222 -1.27 -9.98 -5.08
N PRO A 223 -1.97 -9.96 -6.22
CA PRO A 223 -1.39 -9.55 -7.50
C PRO A 223 -1.34 -8.02 -7.63
N ALA A 224 -0.92 -7.33 -6.58
CA ALA A 224 -0.92 -5.87 -6.52
C ALA A 224 0.27 -5.34 -5.72
N ALA A 225 0.67 -4.12 -6.03
CA ALA A 225 1.72 -3.40 -5.32
C ALA A 225 1.31 -1.95 -5.07
N LEU A 226 1.90 -1.34 -4.05
CA LEU A 226 1.84 0.11 -3.88
C LEU A 226 2.97 0.73 -4.68
N CYS A 227 2.64 1.77 -5.43
CA CYS A 227 3.59 2.60 -6.15
C CYS A 227 3.61 3.97 -5.47
N PRO A 228 4.50 4.17 -4.50
CA PRO A 228 4.63 5.46 -3.83
C PRO A 228 4.72 6.58 -4.85
N PHE A 229 4.04 7.69 -4.57
CA PHE A 229 3.98 8.89 -5.40
C PHE A 229 2.96 8.80 -6.54
N LEU A 230 2.90 7.67 -7.26
CA LEU A 230 1.93 7.44 -8.33
C LEU A 230 0.50 7.35 -7.79
N ASP A 231 0.34 6.73 -6.64
CA ASP A 231 -0.95 6.55 -5.96
C ASP A 231 -1.52 7.83 -5.31
N MET A 232 -0.80 8.96 -5.40
CA MET A 232 -1.28 10.28 -4.98
C MET A 232 -2.06 11.02 -6.07
N THR A 233 -2.18 10.41 -7.26
CA THR A 233 -2.90 11.02 -8.36
C THR A 233 -4.39 10.80 -8.17
N ASN A 234 -5.15 11.88 -8.10
CA ASN A 234 -6.60 11.77 -7.99
C ASN A 234 -7.20 11.27 -9.30
N HIS A 235 -8.16 10.35 -9.21
CA HIS A 235 -8.84 9.81 -10.38
C HIS A 235 -9.64 10.91 -11.08
N ASN A 236 -9.29 11.20 -12.33
CA ASN A 236 -10.11 11.97 -13.25
C ASN A 236 -10.40 11.08 -14.47
N PRO A 237 -11.68 10.80 -14.79
CA PRO A 237 -12.04 9.96 -15.93
C PRO A 237 -11.55 10.50 -17.30
N GLU A 238 -11.07 11.74 -17.36
CA GLU A 238 -10.60 12.39 -18.59
C GLU A 238 -9.06 12.39 -18.75
N THR A 239 -8.28 11.90 -17.77
CA THR A 239 -6.81 12.00 -17.77
C THR A 239 -6.10 10.65 -17.92
N TRP A 240 -5.16 10.56 -18.87
CA TRP A 240 -4.26 9.41 -19.05
C TRP A 240 -2.85 9.80 -18.62
N LEU A 241 -2.37 9.23 -17.52
CA LEU A 241 -0.98 9.32 -17.06
C LEU A 241 -0.59 7.84 -16.77
N PHE A 242 0.49 7.24 -17.26
CA PHE A 242 1.87 7.32 -16.77
C PHE A 242 2.73 6.28 -17.55
N SER A 243 4.07 6.39 -17.49
CA SER A 243 5.03 5.34 -17.91
C SER A 243 6.03 5.11 -16.77
N ILE A 244 6.32 3.85 -16.44
CA ILE A 244 7.32 3.46 -15.42
C ILE A 244 8.55 2.97 -16.18
N LYS A 245 9.76 3.44 -15.83
CA LYS A 245 11.00 2.97 -16.48
C LYS A 245 11.70 1.90 -15.63
N SER A 246 12.19 0.85 -16.28
CA SER A 246 13.29 0.03 -15.76
C SER A 246 14.61 0.77 -15.99
N HIS A 247 15.51 0.72 -15.01
CA HIS A 247 16.90 1.15 -15.18
C HIS A 247 17.76 -0.06 -15.54
#